data_AF-A0A5R9G692-F1
#
_entry.id   AF-A0A5R9G692-F1
#
_cell.length_a   1.000
_cell.length_b   1.000
_cell.length_c   1.000
_cell.angle_alpha   90.00
_cell.angle_beta   90.00
_cell.angle_gamma   90.00
#
_symmetry.space_group_name_H-M   'P 1'
#
loop_
_entity.id
_entity.type
_entity.pdbx_description
1 polymer ?
#
loop_
_entity_poly.entity_id
_entity_poly.type
_entity_poly.pdbx_seq_one_letter_code
_entity_poly.pdbx_strand_id
1 'polypeptide(L)'
;MTDQDRAAAGEEEESVYVVTDENGVERELVPVYTFDYEENEYVVLIDRNDAEADGLILRIEQDGDEVVLANIEDDDEWNAVLDIYNELLEEEEEEQ
;
A
#
# COMPACT_ATOMS: atom_id res chain seq x y z
N MET A 1 40.25 -12.56 12.21
CA MET A 1 39.90 -11.55 13.22
C MET A 1 39.18 -10.46 12.45
N THR A 2 37.86 -10.38 12.34
CA THR A 2 36.68 -11.12 12.83
C THR A 2 35.59 -10.63 11.86
N ASP A 3 35.02 -11.50 11.03
CA ASP A 3 33.61 -11.96 11.12
C ASP A 3 32.61 -10.86 11.50
N GLN A 4 31.79 -10.43 10.53
CA GLN A 4 30.35 -10.11 10.67
C GLN A 4 29.88 -9.63 9.29
N ASP A 5 29.13 -10.42 8.51
CA ASP A 5 27.67 -10.57 8.65
C ASP A 5 27.02 -9.17 8.71
N ARG A 6 26.29 -8.72 7.70
CA ARG A 6 24.93 -9.20 7.47
C ARG A 6 24.40 -8.68 6.14
N ALA A 7 23.70 -9.54 5.41
CA ALA A 7 22.85 -9.15 4.30
C ALA A 7 21.86 -8.06 4.74
N ALA A 8 21.75 -6.96 3.99
CA ALA A 8 20.49 -6.22 3.94
C ALA A 8 19.59 -6.98 2.94
N ALA A 9 19.14 -8.15 3.38
CA ALA A 9 17.99 -8.81 2.79
C ALA A 9 16.77 -8.07 3.34
N GLY A 10 15.95 -7.53 2.44
CA GLY A 10 14.56 -7.13 2.66
C GLY A 10 14.29 -6.38 3.95
N GLU A 11 14.48 -5.07 3.94
CA GLU A 11 13.68 -4.24 4.84
C GLU A 11 12.43 -3.90 4.05
N GLU A 12 11.44 -4.80 4.10
CA GLU A 12 10.03 -4.44 3.97
C GLU A 12 9.73 -3.56 5.19
N GLU A 13 10.34 -2.37 5.23
CA GLU A 13 10.07 -1.38 6.25
C GLU A 13 8.62 -1.01 6.03
N GLU A 14 7.80 -1.19 7.07
CA GLU A 14 6.48 -0.61 7.24
C GLU A 14 6.61 0.90 6.92
N SER A 15 6.54 1.24 5.63
CA SER A 15 6.93 2.55 5.13
C SER A 15 5.78 3.48 5.47
N VAL A 16 5.88 4.19 6.59
CA VAL A 16 4.82 5.12 7.01
C VAL A 16 4.84 6.34 6.08
N TYR A 17 3.80 6.49 5.28
CA TYR A 17 3.59 7.65 4.43
C TYR A 17 2.81 8.72 5.20
N VAL A 18 3.40 9.90 5.38
CA VAL A 18 2.69 11.05 5.99
C VAL A 18 2.03 11.85 4.87
N VAL A 19 0.72 11.71 4.72
CA VAL A 19 -0.07 12.46 3.74
C VAL A 19 -0.69 13.66 4.41
N THR A 20 -0.40 14.85 3.91
CA THR A 20 -1.08 16.08 4.34
C THR A 20 -2.29 16.31 3.45
N ASP A 21 -3.47 16.29 4.06
CA ASP A 21 -4.73 16.56 3.37
C ASP A 21 -4.87 18.04 2.95
N GLU A 22 -5.85 18.38 2.10
CA GLU A 22 -6.14 19.76 1.66
C GLU A 22 -6.45 20.73 2.82
N ASN A 23 -6.81 20.18 3.98
CA ASN A 23 -7.07 20.91 5.21
C ASN A 23 -5.80 21.14 6.07
N GLY A 24 -4.62 20.66 5.64
CA GLY A 24 -3.38 20.72 6.41
C GLY A 24 -3.31 19.71 7.56
N VAL A 25 -4.15 18.67 7.51
CA VAL A 25 -4.16 17.58 8.50
C VAL A 25 -3.16 16.52 8.03
N GLU A 26 -2.12 16.30 8.83
CA GLU A 26 -1.18 15.20 8.63
C GLU A 26 -1.87 13.89 9.03
N ARG A 27 -2.01 12.97 8.07
CA ARG A 27 -2.46 11.61 8.29
C ARG A 27 -1.31 10.67 8.03
N GLU A 28 -1.12 9.72 8.93
CA GLU A 28 -0.10 8.69 8.78
C GLU A 28 -0.76 7.47 8.16
N LEU A 29 -0.41 7.18 6.91
CA LEU A 29 -0.91 6.03 6.18
C LEU A 29 0.20 4.97 6.13
N VAL A 30 -0.17 3.71 6.31
CA VAL A 30 0.76 2.59 6.21
C VAL A 30 0.34 1.63 5.10
N PRO A 31 1.29 1.14 4.29
CA PRO A 31 1.02 0.09 3.32
C PRO A 31 0.77 -1.20 4.10
N VAL A 32 -0.47 -1.67 4.09
CA VAL A 32 -0.84 -2.95 4.70
C VAL A 32 -0.72 -4.09 3.70
N TYR A 33 -0.83 -3.78 2.41
CA TYR A 33 -0.76 -4.76 1.34
C TYR A 33 -0.29 -4.10 0.04
N THR A 34 0.54 -4.81 -0.73
CA THR A 34 1.04 -4.37 -2.05
C THR A 34 0.94 -5.53 -3.03
N PHE A 35 0.46 -5.26 -4.24
CA PHE A 35 0.32 -6.28 -5.27
C PHE A 35 0.52 -5.69 -6.66
N ASP A 36 1.08 -6.51 -7.54
CA ASP A 36 1.22 -6.20 -8.96
C ASP A 36 -0.03 -6.65 -9.72
N TYR A 37 -0.60 -5.77 -10.53
CA TYR A 37 -1.68 -6.11 -11.45
C TYR A 37 -1.39 -5.56 -12.84
N GLU A 38 -1.37 -6.47 -13.83
CA GLU A 38 -0.94 -6.24 -15.20
C GLU A 38 0.51 -5.73 -15.31
N GLU A 39 0.71 -4.45 -15.65
CA GLU A 39 2.02 -3.79 -15.77
C GLU A 39 2.21 -2.68 -14.70
N ASN A 40 1.27 -2.59 -13.75
CA ASN A 40 1.24 -1.57 -12.71
C ASN A 40 1.34 -2.21 -11.31
N GLU A 41 1.91 -1.47 -10.37
CA GLU A 41 2.01 -1.86 -8.96
C GLU A 41 0.98 -1.08 -8.14
N TYR A 42 0.31 -1.74 -7.20
CA TYR A 42 -0.75 -1.16 -6.37
C TYR A 42 -0.47 -1.38 -4.89
N VAL A 43 -0.93 -0.44 -4.08
CA VAL A 43 -0.77 -0.45 -2.62
C VAL A 43 -2.08 -0.09 -1.93
N VAL A 44 -2.39 -0.85 -0.87
CA VAL A 44 -3.49 -0.58 0.04
C VAL A 44 -2.93 0.16 1.25
N LEU A 45 -3.44 1.36 1.47
CA LEU A 45 -3.05 2.25 2.56
C LEU A 45 -4.19 2.36 3.59
N ILE A 46 -3.87 2.13 4.86
CA ILE A 46 -4.79 2.34 5.98
C ILE A 46 -4.18 3.36 6.94
N ASP A 47 -5.03 4.16 7.58
CA ASP A 47 -4.57 5.08 8.63
C ASP A 47 -4.08 4.27 9.83
N ARG A 48 -2.81 4.44 10.21
CA ARG A 48 -2.26 3.72 11.37
C ARG A 48 -2.92 4.12 12.69
N ASN A 49 -3.57 5.27 12.74
CA ASN A 49 -4.29 5.74 13.91
C ASN A 49 -5.74 5.25 13.94
N ASP A 50 -6.25 4.74 12.82
CA ASP A 50 -7.62 4.26 12.68
C ASP A 50 -7.68 3.00 11.80
N ALA A 51 -7.55 1.84 12.44
CA ALA A 51 -7.59 0.54 11.78
C ALA A 51 -8.99 0.17 11.25
N GLU A 52 -10.03 0.92 11.63
CA GLU A 52 -11.40 0.76 11.12
C GLU A 52 -11.67 1.69 9.91
N ALA A 53 -10.69 2.52 9.51
CA ALA A 53 -10.81 3.36 8.34
C ALA A 53 -10.81 2.53 7.04
N ASP A 54 -11.67 2.90 6.10
CA ASP A 54 -11.67 2.32 4.76
C ASP A 54 -10.29 2.48 4.11
N GLY A 55 -9.65 1.35 3.79
CA GLY A 55 -8.36 1.34 3.11
C GLY A 55 -8.46 1.97 1.72
N LEU A 56 -7.43 2.75 1.36
CA LEU A 56 -7.31 3.36 0.04
C LEU A 56 -6.36 2.56 -0.84
N ILE A 57 -6.84 2.08 -1.97
CA ILE A 57 -6.02 1.45 -3.00
C ILE A 57 -5.50 2.54 -3.94
N LEU A 58 -4.17 2.66 -4.05
CA LEU A 58 -3.50 3.60 -4.94
C LEU A 58 -2.53 2.85 -5.86
N ARG A 59 -2.34 3.38 -7.07
CA ARG A 59 -1.33 2.92 -8.02
C ARG A 59 0.01 3.55 -7.70
N ILE A 60 1.05 2.75 -7.64
CA ILE A 60 2.43 3.18 -7.52
C ILE A 60 2.96 3.54 -8.91
N GLU A 61 3.40 4.78 -9.07
CA GLU A 61 4.08 5.25 -10.27
C GLU A 61 5.49 5.76 -9.93
N GLN A 62 6.44 5.50 -10.80
CA GLN A 62 7.78 6.09 -10.70
C GLN A 62 7.83 7.39 -11.50
N ASP A 63 7.93 8.53 -10.81
CA ASP A 63 8.22 9.83 -11.40
C ASP A 63 9.69 10.19 -11.19
N GLY A 64 10.54 9.71 -12.11
CA GLY A 64 11.99 9.94 -12.05
C GLY A 64 12.67 9.12 -10.96
N ASP A 65 13.19 9.81 -9.94
CA ASP A 65 13.81 9.18 -8.75
C ASP A 65 12.83 9.11 -7.56
N GLU A 66 11.60 9.60 -7.73
CA GLU A 66 10.57 9.63 -6.71
C GLU A 66 9.44 8.65 -7.05
N VAL A 67 8.88 8.02 -6.03
CA VAL A 67 7.68 7.20 -6.15
C VAL A 67 6.48 8.07 -5.79
N VAL A 68 5.50 8.12 -6.69
CA VAL A 68 4.26 8.86 -6.50
C VAL A 68 3.09 7.89 -6.47
N LEU A 69 2.09 8.20 -5.65
CA LEU A 69 0.88 7.41 -5.50
C LEU A 69 -0.25 8.10 -6.28
N ALA A 70 -0.74 7.44 -7.31
CA ALA A 70 -1.82 7.92 -8.16
C ALA A 70 -3.14 7.22 -7.82
N ASN A 71 -4.25 7.96 -7.95
CA ASN A 71 -5.58 7.36 -7.86
C ASN A 71 -5.88 6.61 -9.17
N ILE A 72 -6.69 5.56 -9.07
CA ILE A 72 -7.18 4.81 -10.22
C ILE A 72 -8.41 5.55 -10.75
N GLU A 73 -8.29 6.14 -11.94
CA GLU A 73 -9.39 6.88 -12.59
C GLU A 73 -10.28 5.97 -13.44
N ASP A 74 -9.82 4.76 -13.77
CA ASP A 74 -10.51 3.80 -14.62
C ASP A 74 -11.38 2.86 -13.77
N ASP A 75 -12.69 2.84 -14.02
CA ASP A 75 -13.65 2.01 -13.28
C ASP A 75 -13.38 0.50 -13.47
N ASP A 76 -12.96 0.07 -14.67
CA ASP A 76 -12.68 -1.35 -14.93
C ASP A 76 -11.42 -1.80 -14.16
N GLU A 77 -10.38 -0.95 -14.14
CA GLU A 77 -9.15 -1.16 -13.34
C GLU A 77 -9.48 -1.18 -11.84
N TRP A 78 -10.28 -0.20 -11.37
CA TRP A 78 -10.70 -0.11 -9.98
C TRP A 78 -11.44 -1.36 -9.51
N ASN A 79 -12.39 -1.85 -10.30
CA ASN A 79 -13.14 -3.06 -9.94
C ASN A 79 -12.21 -4.29 -9.86
N ALA A 80 -11.24 -4.42 -10.77
CA ALA A 80 -10.32 -5.55 -10.75
C ALA A 80 -9.42 -5.56 -9.50
N VAL A 81 -8.85 -4.42 -9.13
CA VAL A 81 -8.02 -4.31 -7.91
C VAL A 81 -8.85 -4.46 -6.63
N LEU A 82 -10.11 -4.00 -6.66
CA LEU A 82 -11.04 -4.13 -5.56
C LEU A 82 -11.50 -5.58 -5.37
N ASP A 83 -11.75 -6.32 -6.46
CA ASP A 83 -12.06 -7.74 -6.42
C ASP A 83 -10.91 -8.53 -5.78
N ILE A 84 -9.65 -8.24 -6.16
CA ILE A 84 -8.46 -8.85 -5.51
C ILE A 84 -8.43 -8.54 -4.02
N TYR A 85 -8.65 -7.28 -3.65
CA TYR A 85 -8.67 -6.87 -2.24
C TYR A 85 -9.78 -7.55 -1.44
N ASN A 86 -10.99 -7.64 -2.01
CA ASN A 86 -12.11 -8.32 -1.37
C ASN A 86 -11.85 -9.82 -1.23
N GLU A 87 -11.30 -10.48 -2.25
CA GLU A 87 -10.94 -11.91 -2.19
C GLU A 87 -9.95 -12.17 -1.05
N LEU A 88 -8.95 -11.30 -0.87
CA LEU A 88 -7.99 -11.38 0.23
C LEU A 88 -8.64 -11.19 1.61
N LEU A 89 -9.53 -10.20 1.75
CA LEU A 89 -10.27 -9.98 2.99
C LEU A 89 -11.21 -11.14 3.32
N GLU A 90 -11.90 -11.68 2.31
CA GLU A 90 -12.77 -12.85 2.45
C GLU A 90 -11.97 -14.08 2.90
N GLU A 91 -10.76 -14.28 2.36
CA GLU A 91 -9.83 -15.33 2.82
C GLU A 91 -9.45 -15.17 4.30
N GLU A 92 -9.23 -13.95 4.79
CA GLU A 92 -8.94 -13.70 6.21
C GLU A 92 -10.17 -13.88 7.13
N GLU A 93 -11.38 -13.61 6.64
CA GLU A 93 -12.62 -13.82 7.40
C GLU A 93 -13.01 -15.30 7.53
N GLU A 94 -12.63 -16.17 6.59
CA GLU A 94 -12.96 -17.60 6.61
C GLU A 94 -12.16 -18.43 7.64
N GLU A 95 -11.09 -17.88 8.24
CA GLU A 95 -10.27 -18.58 9.25
C GLU A 95 -10.78 -18.45 10.72
N GLN A 96 -11.97 -17.89 10.96
CA GLN A 96 -12.51 -17.61 12.32
C GLN A 96 -13.70 -18.48 12.76
#